data_AF-A0A172RYZ2-F1
#
_entry.id   AF-A0A172RYZ2-F1
#
_cell.length_a   1.000
_cell.length_b   1.000
_cell.length_c   1.000
_cell.angle_alpha   90.00
_cell.angle_beta   90.00
_cell.angle_gamma   90.00
#
_symmetry.space_group_name_H-M   'P 1'
#
loop_
_entity.id
_entity.type
_entity.pdbx_description
1 polymer ?
#
loop_
_entity_poly.entity_id
_entity_poly.type
_entity_poly.pdbx_seq_one_letter_code
_entity_poly.pdbx_strand_id
1 'polypeptide(L)'
;MVMIRPSLTLVLDLDERAAGKETILEIKRNYAYVCTPVIRTHAAESEDEPMRNTARFIINMGTYKYLLSSDEGADDRWNEIVEPWIGNMFHKVGNTMKVFNDRQRKIKLPEIIFERVNLEMQGGAFNVSLHTDPISFINPELNAQVGLARMLLNDGTLAGAVQVEAPSDASWQTQNESAWNAWIEEHPEALEPTPEPEPETEGEPEEQLTREEWLERDKEAKSYENTAVPVTDSESLPPIPHEEEEEEPEQFDFDVDYHIWNVTFEDGTTRIFDANERSFVE
;
A
#
# COMPACT_ATOMS: atom_id res chain seq x y z
N MET A 1 27.45 18.93 -11.91
CA MET A 1 26.59 17.77 -12.23
C MET A 1 25.15 18.26 -12.11
N VAL A 2 24.35 18.17 -13.18
CA VAL A 2 22.92 18.50 -13.08
C VAL A 2 22.29 17.48 -12.13
N MET A 3 21.57 17.96 -11.12
CA MET A 3 20.89 17.10 -10.16
C MET A 3 19.67 16.48 -10.86
N ILE A 4 19.87 15.34 -11.52
CA ILE A 4 18.79 14.56 -12.12
C ILE A 4 17.99 13.95 -10.98
N ARG A 5 16.69 14.23 -10.93
CA ARG A 5 15.78 13.67 -9.92
C ARG A 5 14.65 12.95 -10.64
N PRO A 6 14.38 11.68 -10.30
CA PRO A 6 13.17 11.01 -10.77
C PRO A 6 11.94 11.73 -10.22
N SER A 7 10.87 11.71 -10.99
CA SER A 7 9.56 12.17 -10.56
C SER A 7 8.58 11.00 -10.50
N LEU A 8 7.68 11.04 -9.53
CA LEU A 8 6.61 10.07 -9.33
C LEU A 8 5.29 10.67 -9.79
N THR A 9 4.57 9.97 -10.66
CA THR A 9 3.10 10.09 -10.71
C THR A 9 2.52 8.89 -9.99
N LEU A 10 1.95 9.13 -8.81
CA LEU A 10 1.27 8.11 -8.03
C LEU A 10 -0.20 8.07 -8.44
N VAL A 11 -0.65 6.93 -8.94
CA VAL A 11 -2.08 6.67 -9.18
C VAL A 11 -2.58 5.73 -8.11
N LEU A 12 -3.66 6.09 -7.44
CA LEU A 12 -4.35 5.22 -6.49
C LEU A 12 -5.67 4.82 -7.14
N ASP A 13 -5.75 3.56 -7.57
CA ASP A 13 -6.93 2.96 -8.16
C ASP A 13 -7.73 2.32 -7.01
N LEU A 14 -8.86 2.92 -6.63
CA LEU A 14 -9.65 2.55 -5.45
C LEU A 14 -10.98 1.89 -5.83
N ASP A 15 -11.42 0.91 -5.04
CA ASP A 15 -12.78 0.38 -5.11
C ASP A 15 -13.79 1.48 -4.72
N GLU A 16 -14.86 1.63 -5.50
CA GLU A 16 -15.91 2.63 -5.25
C GLU A 16 -16.54 2.53 -3.85
N ARG A 17 -16.56 1.33 -3.25
CA ARG A 17 -17.05 1.11 -1.88
C ARG A 17 -16.16 1.80 -0.83
N ALA A 18 -14.86 1.91 -1.09
CA ALA A 18 -13.91 2.59 -0.22
C ALA A 18 -13.74 4.09 -0.58
N ALA A 19 -14.01 4.46 -1.83
CA ALA A 19 -13.69 5.77 -2.42
C ALA A 19 -14.73 6.88 -2.17
N GLY A 20 -15.21 7.02 -0.94
CA GLY A 20 -16.08 8.14 -0.54
C GLY A 20 -15.42 9.51 -0.74
N LYS A 21 -16.22 10.57 -0.97
CA LYS A 21 -15.70 11.93 -1.23
C LYS A 21 -14.77 12.45 -0.13
N GLU A 22 -15.15 12.30 1.14
CA GLU A 22 -14.31 12.71 2.27
C GLU A 22 -13.03 11.87 2.34
N THR A 23 -13.12 10.57 2.08
CA THR A 23 -11.96 9.66 2.02
C THR A 23 -10.95 10.11 0.97
N ILE A 24 -11.43 10.41 -0.25
CA ILE A 24 -10.60 10.92 -1.34
C ILE A 24 -9.93 12.24 -0.95
N LEU A 25 -10.65 13.15 -0.27
CA LEU A 25 -10.09 14.42 0.21
C LEU A 25 -9.03 14.21 1.28
N GLU A 26 -9.24 13.29 2.22
CA GLU A 26 -8.27 12.97 3.25
C GLU A 26 -7.04 12.26 2.69
N ILE A 27 -7.20 11.33 1.73
CA ILE A 27 -6.06 10.73 1.01
C ILE A 27 -5.26 11.85 0.34
N LYS A 28 -5.90 12.75 -0.41
CA LYS A 28 -5.19 13.87 -1.06
C LYS A 28 -4.44 14.76 -0.06
N ARG A 29 -5.01 14.98 1.14
CA ARG A 29 -4.35 15.77 2.20
C ARG A 29 -3.15 15.04 2.77
N ASN A 30 -3.29 13.75 3.12
CA ASN A 30 -2.22 12.95 3.71
C ASN A 30 -1.03 12.80 2.74
N TYR A 31 -1.31 12.59 1.46
CA TYR A 31 -0.27 12.42 0.47
C TYR A 31 0.40 13.73 0.04
N ALA A 32 -0.17 14.90 0.34
CA ALA A 32 0.31 16.20 -0.15
C ALA A 32 1.81 16.45 0.13
N TYR A 33 2.35 15.89 1.22
CA TYR A 33 3.77 16.01 1.59
C TYR A 33 4.69 15.00 0.87
N VAL A 34 4.14 13.97 0.23
CA VAL A 34 4.85 12.97 -0.58
C VAL A 34 4.73 13.30 -2.06
N CYS A 35 3.49 13.36 -2.57
CA CYS A 35 3.15 13.72 -3.95
C CYS A 35 1.65 14.07 -4.06
N THR A 36 1.21 14.64 -5.17
CA THR A 36 -0.24 14.79 -5.42
C THR A 36 -0.75 13.55 -6.16
N PRO A 37 -1.46 12.62 -5.49
CA PRO A 37 -1.91 11.40 -6.14
C PRO A 37 -3.04 11.67 -7.13
N VAL A 38 -3.02 10.95 -8.23
CA VAL A 38 -4.17 10.82 -9.14
C VAL A 38 -5.05 9.72 -8.58
N ILE A 39 -6.23 10.07 -8.09
CA ILE A 39 -7.19 9.08 -7.59
C ILE A 39 -8.13 8.71 -8.72
N ARG A 40 -8.27 7.41 -8.95
CA ARG A 40 -9.27 6.81 -9.84
C ARG A 40 -10.11 5.84 -9.04
N THR A 41 -11.32 5.61 -9.51
CA THR A 41 -12.24 4.65 -8.91
C THR A 41 -12.61 3.59 -9.92
N HIS A 42 -12.89 2.39 -9.43
CA HIS A 42 -13.42 1.30 -10.24
C HIS A 42 -14.55 0.61 -9.47
N ALA A 43 -15.56 0.15 -10.22
CA ALA A 43 -16.63 -0.64 -9.66
C ALA A 43 -16.08 -2.00 -9.22
N ALA A 44 -16.61 -2.54 -8.13
CA ALA A 44 -16.38 -3.93 -7.77
C ALA A 44 -16.88 -4.86 -8.90
N GLU A 45 -16.16 -5.95 -9.16
CA GLU A 45 -16.60 -6.94 -10.15
C GLU A 45 -17.88 -7.67 -9.69
N SER A 46 -18.02 -7.86 -8.37
CA SER A 46 -19.23 -8.35 -7.71
C SER A 46 -19.36 -7.83 -6.27
N GLU A 47 -20.56 -7.90 -5.69
CA GLU A 47 -20.78 -7.50 -4.28
C GLU A 47 -20.05 -8.43 -3.29
N ASP A 48 -19.89 -9.71 -3.66
CA ASP A 48 -19.28 -10.75 -2.84
C ASP A 48 -17.75 -10.76 -2.91
N GLU A 49 -17.15 -9.98 -3.83
CA GLU A 49 -15.70 -9.90 -3.95
C GLU A 49 -15.08 -8.93 -2.93
N PRO A 50 -13.88 -9.26 -2.41
CA PRO A 50 -13.15 -8.36 -1.52
C PRO A 50 -12.84 -7.04 -2.24
N MET A 51 -12.76 -5.95 -1.49
CA MET A 51 -12.35 -4.67 -2.04
C MET A 51 -10.91 -4.77 -2.55
N ARG A 52 -10.69 -4.42 -3.82
CA ARG A 52 -9.35 -4.43 -4.43
C ARG A 52 -8.91 -3.00 -4.65
N ASN A 53 -7.83 -2.59 -4.01
CA ASN A 53 -7.19 -1.30 -4.32
C ASN A 53 -5.78 -1.54 -4.84
N THR A 54 -5.31 -0.74 -5.78
CA THR A 54 -3.93 -0.83 -6.27
C THR A 54 -3.27 0.55 -6.32
N ALA A 55 -1.98 0.56 -6.02
CA ALA A 55 -1.15 1.74 -6.15
C ALA A 55 -0.26 1.58 -7.38
N ARG A 56 -0.14 2.62 -8.21
CA ARG A 56 0.71 2.61 -9.40
C ARG A 56 1.71 3.74 -9.35
N PHE A 57 2.98 3.38 -9.46
CA PHE A 57 4.13 4.26 -9.43
C PHE A 57 4.61 4.43 -10.86
N ILE A 58 4.24 5.54 -11.50
CA ILE A 58 4.78 5.88 -12.81
C ILE A 58 6.06 6.66 -12.60
N ILE A 59 7.18 6.02 -12.94
CA ILE A 59 8.52 6.54 -12.69
C ILE A 59 9.01 7.24 -13.95
N ASN A 60 9.28 8.54 -13.82
CA ASN A 60 9.70 9.36 -14.96
C ASN A 60 11.06 10.02 -14.70
N MET A 61 11.94 9.90 -15.69
CA MET A 61 13.30 10.47 -15.74
C MET A 61 13.46 11.45 -16.91
N GLY A 62 12.35 11.99 -17.42
CA GLY A 62 12.33 12.86 -18.60
C GLY A 62 12.85 12.11 -19.83
N THR A 63 13.92 12.64 -20.44
CA THR A 63 14.56 12.03 -21.61
C THR A 63 15.62 10.98 -21.26
N TYR A 64 15.98 10.83 -19.98
CA TYR A 64 17.04 9.93 -19.57
C TYR A 64 16.54 8.48 -19.51
N LYS A 65 17.26 7.59 -20.20
CA LYS A 65 17.03 6.14 -20.17
C LYS A 65 17.65 5.52 -18.93
N TYR A 66 17.01 4.56 -18.31
CA TYR A 66 17.54 3.93 -17.09
C TYR A 66 17.24 2.44 -16.99
N LEU A 67 16.39 1.93 -17.88
CA LEU A 67 15.93 0.54 -17.80
C LEU A 67 16.93 -0.45 -18.41
N LEU A 68 17.35 -0.24 -19.65
CA LEU A 68 18.20 -1.19 -20.38
C LEU A 68 19.68 -0.81 -20.25
N SER A 69 20.53 -1.75 -19.86
CA SER A 69 22.00 -1.60 -19.76
C SER A 69 22.66 -1.31 -21.11
N SER A 70 21.98 -1.61 -22.21
CA SER A 70 22.43 -1.24 -23.56
C SER A 70 22.34 0.27 -23.83
N ASP A 71 21.55 1.02 -23.06
CA ASP A 71 21.45 2.47 -23.18
C ASP A 71 22.61 3.17 -22.44
N GLU A 72 23.22 4.16 -23.09
CA GLU A 72 24.40 4.86 -22.55
C GLU A 72 24.13 5.49 -21.17
N GLY A 73 24.89 5.05 -20.16
CA GLY A 73 24.82 5.53 -18.77
C GLY A 73 23.55 5.13 -18.03
N ALA A 74 22.76 4.16 -18.53
CA ALA A 74 21.56 3.68 -17.86
C ALA A 74 21.88 2.96 -16.54
N ASP A 75 22.97 2.18 -16.49
CA ASP A 75 23.37 1.47 -15.26
C ASP A 75 23.80 2.41 -14.15
N ASP A 76 24.61 3.43 -14.46
CA ASP A 76 25.00 4.45 -13.48
C ASP A 76 23.75 5.18 -12.94
N ARG A 77 22.82 5.56 -13.83
CA ARG A 77 21.55 6.19 -13.42
C ARG A 77 20.67 5.27 -12.60
N TRP A 78 20.63 3.98 -12.92
CA TRP A 78 19.88 3.01 -12.13
C TRP A 78 20.44 2.90 -10.72
N ASN A 79 21.73 2.55 -10.61
CA ASN A 79 22.40 2.23 -9.36
C ASN A 79 22.53 3.46 -8.44
N GLU A 80 22.83 4.63 -9.00
CA GLU A 80 23.07 5.83 -8.18
C GLU A 80 21.81 6.63 -7.88
N ILE A 81 20.75 6.50 -8.70
CA ILE A 81 19.59 7.39 -8.65
C ILE A 81 18.28 6.61 -8.54
N VAL A 82 17.92 5.80 -9.55
CA VAL A 82 16.57 5.26 -9.67
C VAL A 82 16.26 4.24 -8.59
N GLU A 83 17.09 3.22 -8.42
CA GLU A 83 16.85 2.16 -7.43
C GLU A 83 16.85 2.69 -5.99
N PRO A 84 17.83 3.50 -5.55
CA PRO A 84 17.75 4.14 -4.24
C PRO A 84 16.52 5.05 -4.07
N TRP A 85 16.09 5.72 -5.15
CA TRP A 85 14.91 6.57 -5.11
C TRP A 85 13.61 5.75 -4.99
N ILE A 86 13.52 4.58 -5.63
CA ILE A 86 12.36 3.67 -5.50
C ILE A 86 12.21 3.22 -4.05
N GLY A 87 13.27 2.73 -3.41
CA GLY A 87 13.23 2.34 -2.00
C GLY A 87 12.80 3.49 -1.08
N ASN A 88 13.27 4.72 -1.34
CA ASN A 88 12.81 5.91 -0.62
C ASN A 88 11.32 6.22 -0.86
N MET A 89 10.80 5.98 -2.06
CA MET A 89 9.37 6.18 -2.37
C MET A 89 8.51 5.12 -1.70
N PHE A 90 8.94 3.85 -1.69
CA PHE A 90 8.26 2.78 -0.93
C PHE A 90 8.12 3.16 0.54
N HIS A 91 9.22 3.61 1.16
CA HIS A 91 9.17 4.06 2.55
C HIS A 91 8.19 5.22 2.77
N LYS A 92 8.23 6.27 1.93
CA LYS A 92 7.36 7.44 2.09
C LYS A 92 5.89 7.12 1.85
N VAL A 93 5.59 6.39 0.78
CA VAL A 93 4.21 6.03 0.42
C VAL A 93 3.66 5.00 1.41
N GLY A 94 4.42 3.95 1.73
CA GLY A 94 4.03 2.94 2.71
C GLY A 94 3.79 3.53 4.10
N ASN A 95 4.67 4.43 4.58
CA ASN A 95 4.44 5.12 5.85
C ASN A 95 3.20 6.02 5.82
N THR A 96 2.91 6.66 4.69
CA THR A 96 1.70 7.48 4.54
C THR A 96 0.43 6.63 4.57
N MET A 97 0.45 5.45 3.93
CA MET A 97 -0.64 4.47 3.99
C MET A 97 -0.87 3.98 5.41
N LYS A 98 0.21 3.57 6.08
CA LYS A 98 0.17 3.12 7.48
C LYS A 98 -0.47 4.17 8.38
N VAL A 99 0.06 5.40 8.39
CA VAL A 99 -0.47 6.49 9.23
C VAL A 99 -1.93 6.81 8.90
N PHE A 100 -2.32 6.71 7.62
CA PHE A 100 -3.71 6.88 7.22
C PHE A 100 -4.61 5.79 7.81
N ASN A 101 -4.22 4.52 7.71
CA ASN A 101 -4.99 3.37 8.21
C ASN A 101 -5.01 3.33 9.75
N ASP A 102 -3.90 3.62 10.42
CA ASP A 102 -3.83 3.79 11.89
C ASP A 102 -4.84 4.84 12.35
N ARG A 103 -4.96 5.95 11.62
CA ARG A 103 -6.00 6.95 11.90
C ARG A 103 -7.39 6.39 11.65
N GLN A 104 -7.64 5.74 10.50
CA GLN A 104 -8.98 5.18 10.19
C GLN A 104 -9.45 4.26 11.31
N ARG A 105 -8.57 3.40 11.82
CA ARG A 105 -8.85 2.48 12.93
C ARG A 105 -9.28 3.24 14.19
N LYS A 106 -8.53 4.25 14.60
CA LYS A 106 -8.84 5.10 15.76
C LYS A 106 -10.19 5.80 15.66
N ILE A 107 -10.63 6.14 14.45
CA ILE A 107 -11.91 6.81 14.21
C ILE A 107 -13.00 5.84 13.72
N LYS A 108 -12.78 4.53 13.87
CA LYS A 108 -13.72 3.45 13.51
C LYS A 108 -14.21 3.51 12.05
N LEU A 109 -13.34 3.97 11.15
CA LEU A 109 -13.61 4.00 9.71
C LEU A 109 -12.89 2.87 8.96
N PRO A 110 -13.41 2.44 7.79
CA PRO A 110 -12.75 1.41 7.00
C PRO A 110 -11.35 1.84 6.55
N GLU A 111 -10.39 0.93 6.74
CA GLU A 111 -9.05 1.04 6.21
C GLU A 111 -9.04 0.93 4.67
N ILE A 112 -7.95 1.39 4.06
CA ILE A 112 -7.73 1.22 2.62
C ILE A 112 -6.53 0.31 2.45
N ILE A 113 -6.82 -0.92 2.03
CA ILE A 113 -5.81 -1.94 1.78
C ILE A 113 -5.52 -1.97 0.28
N PHE A 114 -4.28 -1.67 -0.09
CA PHE A 114 -3.76 -1.81 -1.44
C PHE A 114 -3.20 -3.21 -1.58
N GLU A 115 -3.80 -4.06 -2.41
CA GLU A 115 -3.32 -5.40 -2.69
C GLU A 115 -1.93 -5.37 -3.36
N ARG A 116 -1.72 -4.40 -4.25
CA ARG A 116 -0.54 -4.33 -5.12
C ARG A 116 0.02 -2.94 -5.31
N VAL A 117 1.34 -2.91 -5.51
CA VAL A 117 2.11 -1.77 -5.98
C VAL A 117 2.69 -2.07 -7.35
N ASN A 118 2.22 -1.35 -8.36
CA ASN A 118 2.61 -1.48 -9.76
C ASN A 118 3.64 -0.41 -10.13
N LEU A 119 4.87 -0.79 -10.42
CA LEU A 119 5.93 0.11 -10.88
C LEU A 119 5.94 0.13 -12.41
N GLU A 120 5.59 1.26 -12.99
CA GLU A 120 5.64 1.49 -14.43
C GLU A 120 6.96 2.20 -14.78
N MET A 121 7.87 1.49 -15.45
CA MET A 121 9.20 2.01 -15.79
C MET A 121 9.32 2.41 -17.24
N GLN A 122 9.98 3.56 -17.47
CA GLN A 122 10.34 4.07 -18.79
C GLN A 122 9.16 4.17 -19.77
N GLY A 123 8.01 4.64 -19.26
CA GLY A 123 6.78 4.80 -20.05
C GLY A 123 6.08 3.48 -20.35
N GLY A 124 6.11 2.54 -19.40
CA GLY A 124 5.46 1.23 -19.52
C GLY A 124 6.24 0.20 -20.34
N ALA A 125 7.52 0.45 -20.62
CA ALA A 125 8.38 -0.49 -21.33
C ALA A 125 8.63 -1.77 -20.51
N PHE A 126 8.64 -1.65 -19.19
CA PHE A 126 8.72 -2.79 -18.27
C PHE A 126 7.99 -2.44 -16.97
N ASN A 127 7.17 -3.36 -16.49
CA ASN A 127 6.37 -3.19 -15.29
C ASN A 127 6.75 -4.22 -14.24
N VAL A 128 6.79 -3.82 -12.97
CA VAL A 128 6.99 -4.72 -11.84
C VAL A 128 5.81 -4.52 -10.89
N SER A 129 4.96 -5.53 -10.75
CA SER A 129 3.85 -5.57 -9.80
C SER A 129 4.28 -6.35 -8.58
N LEU A 130 4.17 -5.74 -7.41
CA LEU A 130 4.50 -6.36 -6.14
C LEU A 130 3.24 -6.45 -5.30
N HIS A 131 2.92 -7.64 -4.79
CA HIS A 131 1.94 -7.73 -3.70
C HIS A 131 2.48 -6.98 -2.48
N THR A 132 1.59 -6.36 -1.71
CA THR A 132 1.95 -5.81 -0.40
C THR A 132 1.78 -6.89 0.67
N ASP A 133 2.13 -6.55 1.92
CA ASP A 133 1.64 -7.33 3.05
C ASP A 133 0.10 -7.21 3.22
N PRO A 134 -0.51 -8.10 4.02
CA PRO A 134 -1.96 -8.11 4.27
C PRO A 134 -2.54 -6.81 4.83
N ILE A 135 -1.72 -6.01 5.53
CA ILE A 135 -2.13 -4.73 6.14
C ILE A 135 -1.79 -3.53 5.24
N SER A 136 -1.47 -3.77 3.96
CA SER A 136 -1.17 -2.76 2.95
C SER A 136 0.02 -1.85 3.29
N PHE A 137 0.97 -2.35 4.05
CA PHE A 137 2.27 -1.74 4.21
C PHE A 137 3.20 -2.16 3.05
N ILE A 138 3.91 -1.16 2.52
CA ILE A 138 4.87 -1.35 1.43
C ILE A 138 6.25 -1.47 2.07
N ASN A 139 6.73 -2.70 2.25
CA ASN A 139 8.06 -2.93 2.80
C ASN A 139 9.13 -2.33 1.85
N PRO A 140 9.98 -1.39 2.32
CA PRO A 140 11.04 -0.80 1.50
C PRO A 140 12.04 -1.83 0.92
N GLU A 141 12.20 -2.98 1.57
CA GLU A 141 13.07 -4.06 1.10
C GLU A 141 12.60 -4.69 -0.21
N LEU A 142 11.32 -4.53 -0.57
CA LEU A 142 10.77 -4.94 -1.86
C LEU A 142 11.46 -4.27 -3.05
N ASN A 143 12.19 -3.17 -2.82
CA ASN A 143 13.05 -2.56 -3.82
C ASN A 143 14.08 -3.55 -4.40
N ALA A 144 14.54 -4.53 -3.61
CA ALA A 144 15.43 -5.58 -4.08
C ALA A 144 14.81 -6.45 -5.18
N GLN A 145 13.49 -6.68 -5.14
CA GLN A 145 12.77 -7.41 -6.19
C GLN A 145 12.74 -6.62 -7.50
N VAL A 146 12.61 -5.29 -7.42
CA VAL A 146 12.67 -4.41 -8.60
C VAL A 146 14.06 -4.43 -9.22
N GLY A 147 15.12 -4.36 -8.40
CA GLY A 147 16.51 -4.51 -8.82
C GLY A 147 16.78 -5.85 -9.49
N LEU A 148 16.31 -6.95 -8.88
CA LEU A 148 16.42 -8.31 -9.42
C LEU A 148 15.71 -8.45 -10.76
N ALA A 149 14.47 -7.95 -10.89
CA ALA A 149 13.72 -7.99 -12.14
C ALA A 149 14.43 -7.24 -13.27
N ARG A 150 14.98 -6.05 -12.99
CA ARG A 150 15.79 -5.33 -14.00
C ARG A 150 17.08 -6.07 -14.35
N MET A 151 17.78 -6.65 -13.38
CA MET A 151 19.00 -7.42 -13.64
C MET A 151 18.70 -8.58 -14.59
N LEU A 152 17.65 -9.36 -14.30
CA LEU A 152 17.24 -10.52 -15.10
C LEU A 152 16.72 -10.12 -16.51
N LEU A 153 16.16 -8.92 -16.64
CA LEU A 153 15.84 -8.36 -17.96
C LEU A 153 17.12 -8.10 -18.78
N ASN A 154 18.16 -7.57 -18.15
CA ASN A 154 19.39 -7.14 -18.82
C ASN A 154 20.41 -8.27 -19.05
N ASP A 155 20.41 -9.32 -18.23
CA ASP A 155 21.22 -10.52 -18.46
C ASP A 155 20.61 -11.46 -19.52
N GLY A 156 19.38 -11.17 -19.97
CA GLY A 156 18.67 -11.89 -21.02
C GLY A 156 17.78 -13.03 -20.51
N THR A 157 17.75 -13.32 -19.21
CA THR A 157 16.88 -14.35 -18.62
C THR A 157 15.40 -14.03 -18.86
N LEU A 158 15.02 -12.75 -18.73
CA LEU A 158 13.67 -12.26 -18.99
C LEU A 158 13.59 -11.48 -20.32
N ALA A 159 14.38 -11.86 -21.33
CA ALA A 159 14.35 -11.18 -22.62
C ALA A 159 12.93 -11.19 -23.23
N GLY A 160 12.42 -10.01 -23.59
CA GLY A 160 11.07 -9.83 -24.13
C GLY A 160 9.95 -9.79 -23.09
N ALA A 161 10.28 -9.81 -21.78
CA ALA A 161 9.31 -9.60 -20.73
C ALA A 161 8.87 -8.12 -20.67
N VAL A 162 7.57 -7.91 -20.51
CA VAL A 162 6.96 -6.57 -20.33
C VAL A 162 6.46 -6.36 -18.91
N GLN A 163 6.21 -7.44 -18.16
CA GLN A 163 5.71 -7.38 -16.80
C GLN A 163 6.22 -8.55 -15.97
N VAL A 164 6.56 -8.26 -14.73
CA VAL A 164 6.82 -9.24 -13.66
C VAL A 164 5.83 -8.99 -12.54
N GLU A 165 5.21 -10.03 -12.03
CA GLU A 165 4.36 -10.00 -10.83
C GLU A 165 4.98 -10.88 -9.76
N ALA A 166 5.28 -10.31 -8.60
CA ALA A 166 5.96 -11.00 -7.51
C ALA A 166 5.26 -10.77 -6.15
N PRO A 167 4.97 -11.83 -5.40
CA PRO A 167 4.75 -13.19 -5.90
C PRO A 167 3.66 -13.24 -7.00
N SER A 168 3.57 -14.38 -7.69
CA SER A 168 2.42 -14.71 -8.52
C SER A 168 1.16 -14.79 -7.67
N ASP A 169 -0.01 -14.52 -8.26
CA ASP A 169 -1.29 -14.60 -7.54
C ASP A 169 -1.54 -15.96 -6.90
N ALA A 170 -1.23 -17.04 -7.62
CA ALA A 170 -1.38 -18.39 -7.10
C ALA A 170 -0.46 -18.67 -5.90
N SER A 171 0.78 -18.16 -5.94
CA SER A 171 1.71 -18.30 -4.83
C SER A 171 1.24 -17.48 -3.63
N TRP A 172 0.85 -16.21 -3.83
CA TRP A 172 0.33 -15.36 -2.77
C TRP A 172 -0.92 -15.96 -2.10
N GLN A 173 -1.89 -16.44 -2.87
CA GLN A 173 -3.11 -17.06 -2.34
C GLN A 173 -2.78 -18.29 -1.49
N THR A 174 -1.88 -19.16 -1.96
CA THR A 174 -1.46 -20.34 -1.20
C THR A 174 -0.81 -19.96 0.13
N GLN A 175 0.05 -18.93 0.12
CA GLN A 175 0.71 -18.42 1.33
C GLN A 175 -0.31 -17.82 2.30
N ASN A 176 -1.19 -16.95 1.79
CA ASN A 176 -2.23 -16.29 2.57
C ASN A 176 -3.20 -17.28 3.21
N GLU A 177 -3.68 -18.28 2.46
CA GLU A 177 -4.55 -19.33 3.01
C GLU A 177 -3.85 -20.14 4.09
N SER A 178 -2.58 -20.49 3.89
CA SER A 178 -1.79 -21.23 4.87
C SER A 178 -1.56 -20.43 6.16
N ALA A 179 -1.20 -19.15 6.02
CA ALA A 179 -0.99 -18.24 7.13
C ALA A 179 -2.31 -17.96 7.88
N TRP A 180 -3.41 -17.72 7.15
CA TRP A 180 -4.73 -17.52 7.74
C TRP A 180 -5.18 -18.73 8.55
N ASN A 181 -5.03 -19.94 8.01
CA ASN A 181 -5.39 -21.17 8.71
C ASN A 181 -4.57 -21.37 10.00
N ALA A 182 -3.28 -21.03 10.00
CA ALA A 182 -2.47 -21.08 11.21
C ALA A 182 -2.90 -20.01 12.22
N TRP A 183 -3.19 -18.79 11.76
CA TRP A 183 -3.59 -17.68 12.62
C TRP A 183 -4.94 -17.93 13.29
N ILE A 184 -5.95 -18.44 12.59
CA ILE A 184 -7.26 -18.75 13.19
C ILE A 184 -7.22 -19.93 14.19
N GLU A 185 -6.19 -20.79 14.14
CA GLU A 185 -5.99 -21.82 15.18
C GLU A 185 -5.55 -21.20 16.51
N GLU A 186 -4.81 -20.09 16.45
CA GLU A 186 -4.35 -19.31 17.61
C GLU A 186 -5.36 -18.23 18.03
N HIS A 187 -6.13 -17.71 17.06
CA HIS A 187 -7.12 -16.64 17.20
C HIS A 187 -8.52 -17.10 16.73
N PRO A 188 -9.14 -18.10 17.40
CA PRO A 188 -10.47 -18.59 17.02
C PRO A 188 -11.56 -17.51 17.13
N GLU A 189 -11.34 -16.47 17.94
CA GLU A 189 -12.22 -15.30 18.08
C GLU A 189 -12.42 -14.55 16.76
N ALA A 190 -11.47 -14.65 15.82
CA ALA A 190 -11.59 -14.00 14.52
C ALA A 190 -12.60 -14.65 13.57
N LEU A 191 -13.00 -15.89 13.86
CA LEU A 191 -14.09 -16.58 13.17
C LEU A 191 -15.45 -16.29 13.83
N GLU A 192 -15.45 -15.73 15.04
CA GLU A 192 -16.70 -15.34 15.67
C GLU A 192 -17.32 -14.21 14.83
N PRO A 193 -18.59 -14.34 14.42
CA PRO A 193 -19.26 -13.26 13.72
C PRO A 193 -19.19 -12.04 14.62
N THR A 194 -18.72 -10.91 14.07
CA THR A 194 -18.77 -9.63 14.78
C THR A 194 -20.20 -9.48 15.29
N PRO A 195 -20.43 -9.38 16.61
CA PRO A 195 -21.78 -9.42 17.14
C PRO A 195 -22.59 -8.35 16.43
N GLU A 196 -23.72 -8.75 15.81
CA GLU A 196 -24.75 -7.77 15.46
C GLU A 196 -24.98 -6.94 16.72
N PRO A 197 -25.04 -5.60 16.66
CA PRO A 197 -25.20 -4.79 17.84
C PRO A 197 -26.42 -5.32 18.60
N GLU A 198 -26.17 -5.99 19.73
CA GLU A 198 -27.26 -6.44 20.59
C GLU A 198 -28.03 -5.18 20.98
N PRO A 199 -29.38 -5.21 21.04
CA PRO A 199 -30.11 -4.09 21.60
C PRO A 199 -29.64 -3.91 23.04
N GLU A 200 -28.74 -2.96 23.25
CA GLU A 200 -28.09 -2.69 24.53
C GLU A 200 -29.14 -2.58 25.63
N THR A 201 -29.07 -3.48 26.59
CA THR A 201 -29.77 -3.34 27.86
C THR A 201 -29.17 -2.18 28.64
N GLU A 202 -29.87 -1.04 28.65
CA GLU A 202 -29.78 0.08 29.60
C GLU A 202 -28.34 0.54 30.00
N GLY A 203 -27.43 0.66 29.03
CA GLY A 203 -26.30 1.60 29.07
C GLY A 203 -26.66 2.87 28.31
N GLU A 204 -26.04 4.02 28.61
CA GLU A 204 -26.25 5.23 27.80
C GLU A 204 -25.92 4.91 26.34
N PRO A 205 -26.79 5.25 25.36
CA PRO A 205 -26.60 4.85 23.99
C PRO A 205 -25.28 5.45 23.50
N GLU A 206 -24.32 4.60 23.12
CA GLU A 206 -23.23 5.06 22.27
C GLU A 206 -23.87 5.64 21.01
N GLU A 207 -23.77 6.96 20.83
CA GLU A 207 -24.26 7.61 19.61
C GLU A 207 -23.58 6.92 18.42
N GLN A 208 -24.37 6.21 17.61
CA GLN A 208 -23.91 5.66 16.34
C GLN A 208 -23.63 6.83 15.39
N LEU A 209 -22.45 7.40 15.51
CA LEU A 209 -21.98 8.48 14.66
C LEU A 209 -21.82 7.95 13.24
N THR A 210 -22.35 8.70 12.29
CA THR A 210 -22.14 8.50 10.86
C THR A 210 -20.67 8.68 10.49
N ARG A 211 -20.28 8.20 9.30
CA ARG A 211 -18.93 8.40 8.76
C ARG A 211 -18.53 9.88 8.76
N GLU A 212 -19.47 10.77 8.39
CA GLU A 212 -19.21 12.21 8.39
C GLU A 212 -18.97 12.75 9.80
N GLU A 213 -19.75 12.31 10.79
CA GLU A 213 -19.64 12.76 12.18
C GLU A 213 -18.33 12.30 12.84
N TRP A 214 -17.89 11.06 12.58
CA TRP A 214 -16.56 10.60 13.02
C TRP A 214 -15.42 11.44 12.43
N LEU A 215 -15.55 11.81 11.16
CA LEU A 215 -14.59 12.67 10.46
C LEU A 215 -14.59 14.10 11.02
N GLU A 216 -15.76 14.64 11.35
CA GLU A 216 -15.88 15.97 11.97
C GLU A 216 -15.30 16.00 13.37
N ARG A 217 -15.56 14.97 14.20
CA ARG A 217 -14.98 14.83 15.53
C ARG A 217 -13.46 14.76 15.51
N ASP A 218 -12.87 14.02 14.57
CA ASP A 218 -11.41 13.99 14.37
C ASP A 218 -10.84 15.35 13.88
N LYS A 219 -11.56 16.03 12.98
CA LYS A 219 -11.17 17.38 12.53
C LYS A 219 -11.18 18.37 13.70
N GLU A 220 -12.20 18.31 14.58
CA GLU A 220 -12.27 19.12 15.78
C GLU A 220 -11.14 18.79 16.75
N ALA A 221 -10.92 17.52 17.08
CA ALA A 221 -9.83 17.07 17.97
C ALA A 221 -8.46 17.58 17.49
N LYS A 222 -8.15 17.44 16.19
CA LYS A 222 -6.90 17.95 15.60
C LYS A 222 -6.83 19.47 15.53
N SER A 223 -7.97 20.16 15.46
CA SER A 223 -8.00 21.62 15.56
C SER A 223 -7.62 22.08 16.97
N TYR A 224 -8.03 21.35 18.01
CA TYR A 224 -7.62 21.60 19.39
C TYR A 224 -6.13 21.29 19.63
N GLU A 225 -5.59 20.22 19.05
CA GLU A 225 -4.14 19.92 19.12
C GLU A 225 -3.27 20.94 18.38
N ASN A 226 -3.69 21.41 17.19
CA ASN A 226 -2.95 22.42 16.42
C ASN A 226 -3.16 23.86 16.89
N THR A 227 -4.10 24.10 17.80
CA THR A 227 -4.31 25.38 18.48
C THR A 227 -3.72 25.39 19.88
N ALA A 228 -2.72 24.54 20.16
CA ALA A 228 -1.87 24.66 21.35
C ALA A 228 -1.31 26.09 21.44
N VAL A 229 -2.07 26.94 22.12
CA VAL A 229 -1.65 28.22 22.64
C VAL A 229 -0.41 27.91 23.48
N PRO A 230 0.71 28.65 23.32
CA PRO A 230 1.86 28.44 24.18
C PRO A 230 1.38 28.43 25.63
N VAL A 231 1.90 27.48 26.42
CA VAL A 231 1.56 27.29 27.83
C VAL A 231 1.68 28.63 28.56
N THR A 232 0.59 29.37 28.65
CA THR A 232 0.44 30.51 29.54
C THR A 232 -0.31 29.98 30.75
N ASP A 233 0.33 30.08 31.92
CA ASP A 233 -0.14 29.73 33.26
C ASP A 233 -1.66 29.94 33.44
N SER A 234 -2.45 28.92 33.13
CA SER A 234 -3.88 28.86 33.42
C SER A 234 -4.14 27.58 34.19
N GLU A 235 -4.38 27.72 35.49
CA GLU A 235 -4.61 26.64 36.46
C GLU A 235 -5.95 25.89 36.27
N SER A 236 -6.55 25.87 35.07
CA SER A 236 -7.83 25.17 34.88
C SER A 236 -8.06 24.69 33.45
N LEU A 237 -7.12 23.93 32.90
CA LEU A 237 -7.48 23.05 31.79
C LEU A 237 -8.11 21.78 32.40
N PRO A 238 -9.33 21.38 31.98
CA PRO A 238 -9.85 20.08 32.34
C PRO A 238 -8.85 19.02 31.85
N PRO A 239 -8.56 17.99 32.66
CA PRO A 239 -7.69 16.91 32.21
C PRO A 239 -8.24 16.38 30.89
N ILE A 240 -7.41 16.39 29.85
CA ILE A 240 -7.70 15.65 28.62
C ILE A 240 -7.96 14.22 29.11
N PRO A 241 -9.14 13.63 28.89
CA PRO A 241 -9.36 12.23 29.19
C PRO A 241 -8.27 11.48 28.44
N HIS A 242 -7.36 10.84 29.17
CA HIS A 242 -6.63 9.74 28.59
C HIS A 242 -7.71 8.69 28.35
N GLU A 243 -8.24 8.64 27.12
CA GLU A 243 -8.90 7.43 26.64
C GLU A 243 -7.88 6.32 26.90
N GLU A 244 -8.25 5.36 27.74
CA GLU A 244 -7.45 4.16 27.93
C GLU A 244 -7.19 3.62 26.51
N GLU A 245 -5.92 3.43 26.15
CA GLU A 245 -5.57 2.79 24.87
C GLU A 245 -6.21 1.40 24.92
N GLU A 246 -7.43 1.27 24.38
CA GLU A 246 -8.07 -0.01 24.14
C GLU A 246 -7.03 -0.86 23.40
N GLU A 247 -6.71 -2.04 23.95
CA GLU A 247 -5.78 -2.95 23.28
C GLU A 247 -6.38 -3.29 21.91
N GLU A 248 -5.83 -2.67 20.86
CA GLU A 248 -6.28 -2.90 19.50
C GLU A 248 -6.10 -4.40 19.20
N PRO A 249 -7.12 -5.08 18.64
CA PRO A 249 -7.03 -6.49 18.35
C PRO A 249 -5.84 -6.74 17.41
N GLU A 250 -5.11 -7.81 17.68
CA GLU A 250 -3.99 -8.23 16.84
C GLU A 250 -4.47 -8.45 15.40
N GLN A 251 -3.84 -7.77 14.45
CA GLN A 251 -4.20 -7.88 13.04
C GLN A 251 -3.52 -9.10 12.44
N PHE A 252 -4.26 -9.80 11.57
CA PHE A 252 -3.67 -10.83 10.74
C PHE A 252 -2.62 -10.22 9.80
N ASP A 253 -1.40 -10.73 9.92
CA ASP A 253 -0.25 -10.37 9.10
C ASP A 253 0.64 -11.60 8.90
N PHE A 254 1.41 -11.63 7.80
CA PHE A 254 2.39 -12.67 7.56
C PHE A 254 3.50 -12.20 6.62
N ASP A 255 4.70 -12.78 6.77
CA ASP A 255 5.82 -12.53 5.87
C ASP A 255 5.57 -13.16 4.50
N VAL A 256 5.33 -12.32 3.49
CA VAL A 256 5.13 -12.75 2.11
C VAL A 256 6.48 -13.17 1.49
N ASP A 257 6.49 -14.35 0.88
CA ASP A 257 7.60 -14.86 0.08
C ASP A 257 7.42 -14.48 -1.40
N TYR A 258 8.42 -13.80 -1.95
CA TYR A 258 8.40 -13.19 -3.29
C TYR A 258 9.14 -14.00 -4.35
N HIS A 259 9.55 -15.26 -4.13
CA HIS A 259 10.38 -15.98 -5.11
C HIS A 259 9.65 -16.47 -6.36
N ILE A 260 8.37 -16.83 -6.28
CA ILE A 260 7.62 -17.32 -7.45
C ILE A 260 6.96 -16.16 -8.17
N TRP A 261 7.33 -15.92 -9.43
CA TRP A 261 6.86 -14.81 -10.24
C TRP A 261 5.98 -15.27 -11.39
N ASN A 262 5.01 -14.43 -11.76
CA ASN A 262 4.44 -14.47 -13.11
C ASN A 262 5.21 -13.50 -14.00
N VAL A 263 5.76 -13.98 -15.11
CA VAL A 263 6.42 -13.15 -16.11
C VAL A 263 5.59 -13.13 -17.37
N THR A 264 5.13 -11.94 -17.76
CA THR A 264 4.34 -11.73 -18.98
C THR A 264 5.22 -11.11 -20.06
N PHE A 265 5.15 -11.68 -21.26
CA PHE A 265 5.95 -11.30 -22.43
C PHE A 265 5.16 -10.44 -23.41
N GLU A 266 5.86 -9.82 -24.36
CA GLU A 266 5.26 -8.98 -25.41
C GLU A 266 4.18 -9.70 -26.24
N ASP A 267 4.27 -11.03 -26.37
CA ASP A 267 3.29 -11.86 -27.08
C ASP A 267 2.02 -12.16 -26.26
N GLY A 268 1.95 -11.67 -25.02
CA GLY A 268 0.85 -11.89 -24.09
C GLY A 268 0.91 -13.24 -23.37
N THR A 269 1.95 -14.05 -23.59
CA THR A 269 2.14 -15.28 -22.82
C THR A 269 2.66 -14.96 -21.43
N THR A 270 2.19 -15.73 -20.44
CA THR A 270 2.67 -15.65 -19.06
C THR A 270 3.30 -16.98 -18.68
N ARG A 271 4.47 -16.93 -18.03
CA ARG A 271 5.19 -18.11 -17.52
C ARG A 271 5.55 -17.92 -16.06
N ILE A 272 5.61 -19.03 -15.33
CA ILE A 272 6.02 -19.04 -13.94
C ILE A 272 7.55 -19.08 -13.89
N PHE A 273 8.13 -18.19 -13.09
CA PHE A 273 9.57 -18.08 -12.91
C PHE A 273 9.91 -18.18 -11.43
N ASP A 274 10.92 -18.97 -11.09
CA ASP A 274 11.48 -19.03 -9.74
C ASP A 274 12.69 -18.10 -9.67
N ALA A 275 12.58 -17.04 -8.88
CA ALA A 275 13.63 -16.04 -8.70
C ALA A 275 14.81 -16.52 -7.84
N ASN A 276 14.61 -17.52 -7.00
CA ASN A 276 15.69 -18.15 -6.24
C ASN A 276 16.54 -19.04 -7.15
N GLU A 277 15.88 -19.88 -7.96
CA GLU A 277 16.56 -20.76 -8.92
C GLU A 277 17.00 -20.04 -10.20
N ARG A 278 16.43 -18.86 -10.47
CA ARG A 278 16.61 -18.05 -11.68
C ARG A 278 16.24 -18.82 -12.95
N SER A 279 15.15 -19.56 -12.90
CA SER A 279 14.70 -20.46 -13.96
C SER A 279 13.18 -20.39 -14.13
N PHE A 280 12.70 -20.74 -15.33
CA PHE A 280 11.27 -20.95 -15.53
C PHE A 280 10.86 -22.33 -15.01
N VAL A 281 9.72 -22.39 -14.33
CA VAL A 281 9.12 -23.64 -13.86
C VAL A 281 8.46 -24.34 -15.06
N GLU A 282 8.74 -25.64 -15.24
CA GLU A 282 8.18 -26.47 -16.32
C GLU A 282 6.71 -26.86 -16.08
#